data_AF-A0A9Q9JB07-F1
#
_entry.id   AF-A0A9Q9JB07-F1
#
_cell.length_a   1.000
_cell.length_b   1.000
_cell.length_c   1.000
_cell.angle_alpha   90.00
_cell.angle_beta   90.00
_cell.angle_gamma   90.00
#
_symmetry.space_group_name_H-M   'P 1'
#
loop_
_entity.id
_entity.type
_entity.pdbx_description
1 polymer ?
#
loop_
_entity_poly.entity_id
_entity_poly.type
_entity_poly.pdbx_seq_one_letter_code
_entity_poly.pdbx_strand_id
1 'polypeptide(L)' 'MRCKWKVIVRGEGQGWEHLNLTENQAEMIVESCPPDYFAYMLPMCMFDEWRK' A
#
# COMPACT_ATOMS: atom_id res chain seq x y z
N MET A 1 8.31 -12.96 11.29
CA MET A 1 7.09 -12.13 11.40
C MET A 1 6.50 -11.95 10.02
N ARG A 2 5.20 -12.19 9.80
CA ARG A 2 4.56 -11.81 8.54
C ARG A 2 4.23 -10.32 8.63
N CYS A 3 5.02 -9.48 7.97
CA CYS A 3 4.73 -8.05 7.88
C CYS A 3 3.40 -7.85 7.15
N LYS A 4 2.58 -6.93 7.67
CA LYS A 4 1.41 -6.41 6.95
C LYS A 4 1.85 -5.32 5.99
N TRP A 5 1.07 -5.10 4.94
CA TRP A 5 1.34 -4.12 3.90
C TRP A 5 0.26 -3.04 3.83
N LYS A 6 0.69 -1.84 3.47
CA LYS A 6 -0.14 -0.69 3.11
C LYS A 6 0.07 -0.41 1.62
N VAL A 7 -1.01 -0.10 0.90
CA VAL A 7 -0.92 0.46 -0.47
C VAL A 7 -1.57 1.83 -0.47
N ILE A 8 -0.87 2.80 -1.06
CA ILE A 8 -1.40 4.14 -1.31
C ILE A 8 -1.59 4.29 -2.81
N VAL A 9 -2.75 4.77 -3.23
CA VAL A 9 -3.03 5.09 -4.62
C VAL A 9 -3.46 6.55 -4.73
N ARG A 10 -2.93 7.27 -5.72
CA ARG A 10 -3.16 8.70 -5.96
C ARG A 10 -3.38 8.93 -7.45
N GLY A 11 -4.36 9.76 -7.80
CA GLY A 11 -4.64 10.14 -9.20
C GLY A 11 -5.90 10.99 -9.29
N GLU A 12 -6.00 11.80 -10.34
CA GLU A 12 -7.17 12.66 -10.63
C GLU A 12 -7.67 13.52 -9.44
N GLY A 13 -6.75 13.98 -8.58
CA GLY A 13 -7.09 14.76 -7.38
C GLY A 13 -7.71 13.94 -6.25
N GLN A 14 -7.76 12.63 -6.38
CA GLN A 14 -8.24 11.68 -5.37
C GLN A 14 -7.11 10.78 -4.87
N GLY A 15 -7.38 10.10 -3.76
CA GLY A 15 -6.52 9.00 -3.35
C GLY A 15 -7.09 8.19 -2.21
N TRP A 16 -6.71 6.92 -2.19
CA TRP A 16 -7.18 5.93 -1.24
C TRP A 16 -6.01 5.14 -0.66
N GLU A 17 -6.27 4.57 0.52
CA GLU A 17 -5.29 3.76 1.23
C GLU A 17 -5.91 2.41 1.55
N HIS A 18 -5.16 1.34 1.27
CA HIS A 18 -5.47 -0.01 1.67
C HIS A 18 -4.49 -0.43 2.77
N LEU A 19 -5.00 -0.93 3.89
CA LEU A 19 -4.19 -1.27 5.07
C LEU A 19 -4.31 -2.76 5.40
N ASN A 20 -3.36 -3.28 6.21
CA ASN A 20 -3.39 -4.63 6.76
C ASN A 20 -3.40 -5.77 5.72
N LEU A 21 -2.88 -5.49 4.53
CA LEU A 21 -2.82 -6.43 3.41
C LEU A 21 -1.74 -7.49 3.63
N THR A 22 -1.91 -8.64 2.98
CA THR A 22 -0.77 -9.52 2.67
C THR A 22 0.06 -8.92 1.54
N GLU A 23 1.28 -9.41 1.34
CA GLU A 23 2.15 -8.99 0.24
C GLU A 23 1.47 -9.21 -1.12
N ASN A 24 0.98 -10.42 -1.41
CA ASN A 24 0.28 -10.71 -2.66
C ASN A 24 -0.94 -9.81 -2.90
N GLN A 25 -1.69 -9.45 -1.84
CA GLN A 25 -2.81 -8.52 -1.97
C GLN A 25 -2.35 -7.11 -2.33
N ALA A 26 -1.22 -6.67 -1.76
CA ALA A 26 -0.64 -5.37 -2.06
C ALA A 26 -0.11 -5.31 -3.48
N GLU A 27 0.62 -6.34 -3.93
CA GLU A 27 1.11 -6.49 -5.31
C GLU A 27 -0.03 -6.43 -6.31
N MET A 28 -1.09 -7.22 -6.10
CA MET A 28 -2.27 -7.21 -6.98
C MET A 28 -2.89 -5.82 -7.14
N ILE A 29 -2.96 -5.03 -6.06
CA ILE A 29 -3.52 -3.66 -6.12
C ILE A 29 -2.60 -2.73 -6.91
N VAL A 30 -1.28 -2.86 -6.74
CA VAL A 30 -0.30 -2.05 -7.48
C VAL A 30 -0.31 -2.41 -8.97
N GLU A 31 -0.35 -3.71 -9.30
CA GLU A 31 -0.38 -4.19 -10.69
C GLU A 31 -1.69 -3.86 -11.40
N SER A 32 -2.80 -3.82 -10.67
CA SER A 32 -4.12 -3.44 -11.19
C SER A 32 -4.36 -1.93 -11.18
N CYS A 33 -3.36 -1.12 -10.83
CA CYS A 33 -3.50 0.32 -10.77
C CYS A 33 -3.79 0.88 -12.18
N PRO A 34 -4.88 1.63 -12.37
CA PRO A 34 -5.16 2.27 -13.66
C PRO A 34 -4.01 3.22 -14.05
N PRO A 35 -3.76 3.43 -15.36
CA PRO A 35 -2.61 4.22 -15.83
C PRO A 35 -2.65 5.70 -15.41
N ASP A 36 -3.84 6.25 -15.15
CA ASP A 36 -4.02 7.63 -14.68
C ASP A 36 -3.76 7.79 -13.17
N TYR A 37 -3.48 6.68 -12.49
CA TYR A 37 -3.21 6.62 -11.06
C TYR A 37 -1.80 6.07 -10.82
N PHE A 38 -1.21 6.50 -9.71
CA PHE A 38 0.05 5.98 -9.21
C PHE A 38 -0.20 5.23 -7.91
N ALA A 39 0.28 3.98 -7.83
CA ALA A 39 0.18 3.13 -6.66
C ALA A 39 1.58 2.72 -6.16
N TYR A 40 1.76 2.67 -4.85
CA TYR A 40 2.96 2.12 -4.22
C TYR A 40 2.61 1.41 -2.90
N MET A 41 3.37 0.36 -2.61
CA MET A 41 3.19 -0.45 -1.40
C MET A 41 4.32 -0.24 -0.40
N LEU A 42 3.98 -0.26 0.89
CA LEU A 42 4.91 -0.05 2.00
C LEU A 42 4.72 -1.14 3.08
N PRO A 43 5.79 -1.75 3.58
CA PRO A 43 5.68 -2.72 4.67
C PRO A 43 5.39 -1.98 5.99
N MET A 44 4.30 -2.36 6.65
CA MET A 44 3.84 -1.71 7.88
C MET A 44 4.71 -2.03 9.09
N CYS A 45 5.47 -3.14 9.06
CA CYS A 45 6.38 -3.50 10.15
C CYS A 45 7.52 -2.48 10.36
N MET A 46 7.84 -1.67 9.36
CA MET A 46 8.80 -0.57 9.50
C MET A 46 8.23 0.66 10.23
N PHE A 47 6.90 0.74 10.43
CA PHE A 47 6.25 1.88 11.09
C PHE A 47 5.95 1.65 12.57
N ASP A 48 5.88 0.40 13.03
CA ASP A 48 5.76 0.08 14.47
C ASP A 48 7.03 0.47 15.25
N GLU A 49 8.19 0.51 14.59
CA GLU A 49 9.46 0.88 15.23
C GLU A 49 9.61 2.39 15.50
N TRP A 50 8.83 3.24 14.83
CA TRP A 50 8.88 4.71 15.02
C TRP A 50 7.95 5.24 16.11
N ARG A 51 7.19 4.36 16.78
CA ARG A 51 6.25 4.71 17.88
C ARG A 51 6.77 4.37 19.28
N LYS A 52 8.06 4.04 19.43
CA LYS A 52 8.69 3.82 20.75
C LYS A 52 9.62 4.97 21.13
#